data_AF-A0A413DH29-F1
#
_entry.id   AF-A0A413DH29-F1
#
_cell.length_a   1.000
_cell.length_b   1.000
_cell.length_c   1.000
_cell.angle_alpha   90.00
_cell.angle_beta   90.00
_cell.angle_gamma   90.00
#
_symmetry.space_group_name_H-M   'P 1'
#
loop_
_entity.id
_entity.type
_entity.pdbx_description
1 polymer ?
#
loop_
_entity_poly.entity_id
_entity_poly.type
_entity_poly.pdbx_seq_one_letter_code
_entity_poly.pdbx_strand_id
1 'polypeptide(L)'
;MAKGIKLNREQYKNVKRMDHKQMETFVVNMYNAGYEDGKKTAGSRVKPSDIAVAISEIKGIGTKKAAEIMAAVNKLYEGGTKQC
;
A
#
# COMPACT_ATOMS: atom_id res chain seq x y z
N MET A 1 10.57 -4.26 -12.93
CA MET A 1 10.30 -3.77 -14.30
C MET A 1 8.80 -3.69 -14.49
N ALA A 2 8.23 -2.49 -14.67
CA ALA A 2 6.80 -2.34 -14.89
C ALA A 2 6.40 -3.15 -16.13
N LYS A 3 5.48 -4.10 -15.97
CA LYS A 3 4.91 -4.87 -17.09
C LYS A 3 4.10 -3.89 -17.92
N GLY A 4 4.75 -3.29 -18.92
CA GLY A 4 4.17 -2.21 -19.72
C GLY A 4 2.80 -2.62 -20.24
N ILE A 5 1.79 -1.83 -19.90
CA ILE A 5 0.43 -2.02 -20.40
C ILE A 5 0.49 -1.82 -21.92
N LYS A 6 0.51 -2.92 -22.68
CA LYS A 6 0.43 -2.87 -24.14
C LYS A 6 -1.04 -2.70 -24.53
N LEU A 7 -1.41 -1.50 -24.94
CA LEU A 7 -2.72 -1.22 -25.51
C LEU A 7 -2.84 -1.90 -26.87
N ASN A 8 -3.85 -2.76 -27.03
CA ASN A 8 -4.19 -3.31 -28.34
C ASN A 8 -4.88 -2.23 -29.21
N ARG A 9 -4.93 -2.45 -30.53
CA ARG A 9 -5.49 -1.46 -31.48
C ARG A 9 -6.98 -1.17 -31.25
N GLU A 10 -7.73 -2.14 -30.75
CA GLU A 10 -9.17 -1.99 -30.47
C GLU A 10 -9.42 -1.17 -29.21
N GLN A 11 -8.69 -1.44 -28.13
CA GLN A 11 -8.69 -0.68 -26.88
C GLN A 11 -8.35 0.78 -27.13
N TYR A 12 -7.34 1.07 -27.95
CA TYR A 12 -7.01 2.43 -28.35
C TYR A 12 -8.18 3.12 -29.07
N LYS A 13 -8.82 2.44 -30.03
CA LYS A 13 -9.98 2.99 -30.74
C LYS A 13 -11.17 3.24 -29.81
N ASN A 14 -11.37 2.38 -28.83
CA ASN A 14 -12.47 2.49 -27.88
C ASN A 14 -12.25 3.69 -26.94
N VAL A 15 -11.05 3.86 -26.39
CA VAL A 15 -10.70 5.03 -25.57
C VAL A 15 -10.84 6.32 -26.38
N LYS A 16 -10.39 6.33 -27.64
CA LYS A 16 -10.49 7.51 -28.51
C LYS A 16 -11.95 7.92 -28.82
N ARG A 17 -12.89 6.98 -28.78
CA ARG A 17 -14.31 7.23 -29.09
C ARG A 17 -15.14 7.63 -27.88
N MET A 18 -14.56 7.66 -26.69
CA MET A 18 -15.28 8.00 -25.46
C MET A 18 -15.73 9.47 -25.50
N ASP A 19 -16.96 9.71 -25.06
CA ASP A 19 -17.45 11.07 -24.79
C ASP A 19 -16.86 11.64 -23.49
N HIS A 20 -17.10 12.92 -23.20
CA HIS A 20 -16.56 13.59 -22.02
C HIS A 20 -16.92 12.89 -20.71
N LYS A 21 -18.15 12.39 -20.57
CA LYS A 21 -18.65 11.75 -19.35
C LYS A 21 -18.03 10.36 -19.18
N GLN A 22 -17.88 9.64 -20.27
CA GLN A 22 -17.18 8.35 -20.31
C GLN A 22 -15.70 8.50 -19.96
N MET A 23 -15.04 9.56 -20.46
CA MET A 23 -13.64 9.87 -20.14
C MET A 23 -13.44 10.24 -18.67
N GLU A 24 -14.33 11.07 -18.12
CA GLU A 24 -14.29 11.44 -16.69
C GLU A 24 -14.39 10.20 -15.80
N THR A 25 -15.36 9.33 -16.11
CA THR A 25 -15.55 8.05 -15.40
C THR A 25 -14.33 7.13 -15.55
N PHE A 26 -13.74 7.06 -16.75
CA PHE A 26 -12.55 6.25 -17.02
C PHE A 26 -11.35 6.70 -16.18
N VAL A 27 -11.09 8.00 -16.08
CA VAL A 27 -9.97 8.55 -15.29
C VAL A 27 -10.17 8.29 -13.80
N VAL A 28 -11.37 8.52 -13.27
CA VAL A 28 -11.69 8.25 -11.86
C VAL A 28 -11.51 6.76 -11.53
N ASN A 29 -12.02 5.88 -12.40
CA ASN A 29 -11.88 4.44 -12.21
C ASN A 29 -10.41 3.98 -12.30
N MET A 30 -9.63 4.54 -13.21
CA MET A 30 -8.20 4.23 -13.32
C MET A 30 -7.43 4.64 -12.06
N TYR A 31 -7.71 5.83 -11.53
CA TYR A 31 -7.12 6.29 -10.27
C TYR A 31 -7.52 5.38 -9.09
N ASN A 32 -8.82 5.09 -8.94
CA ASN A 32 -9.31 4.24 -7.86
C ASN A 32 -8.74 2.82 -7.93
N ALA A 33 -8.65 2.25 -9.13
CA ALA A 33 -8.04 0.94 -9.35
C ALA A 33 -6.56 0.94 -8.97
N GLY A 34 -5.80 1.97 -9.37
CA GLY A 34 -4.40 2.13 -8.99
C GLY A 34 -4.21 2.34 -7.48
N TYR A 35 -5.11 3.08 -6.83
CA TYR A 35 -5.09 3.29 -5.38
C TYR A 35 -5.39 2.00 -4.61
N GLU A 36 -6.40 1.24 -5.02
CA GLU A 36 -6.75 -0.04 -4.40
C GLU A 36 -5.65 -1.10 -4.62
N ASP A 37 -5.04 -1.13 -5.81
CA ASP A 37 -3.90 -1.99 -6.10
C ASP A 37 -2.66 -1.59 -5.27
N GLY A 38 -2.43 -0.28 -5.14
CA GLY A 38 -1.41 0.27 -4.26
C GLY A 38 -1.64 -0.08 -2.79
N LYS A 39 -2.89 -0.04 -2.32
CA LYS A 39 -3.28 -0.42 -0.95
C LYS A 39 -3.13 -1.92 -0.71
N LYS A 40 -3.47 -2.77 -1.68
CA LYS A 40 -3.25 -4.23 -1.62
C LYS A 40 -1.76 -4.57 -1.62
N THR A 41 -0.99 -3.92 -2.49
CA THR A 41 0.47 -4.11 -2.60
C THR A 41 1.20 -3.55 -1.38
N ALA A 42 0.73 -2.44 -0.83
CA ALA A 42 1.24 -1.90 0.43
C ALA A 42 0.96 -2.83 1.61
N GLY A 43 0.08 -3.83 1.44
CA GLY A 43 -0.35 -4.74 2.49
C GLY A 43 -1.02 -4.02 3.66
N SER A 44 -1.57 -4.77 4.60
CA SER A 44 -1.90 -4.26 5.92
C SER A 44 -0.61 -3.83 6.62
N ARG A 45 -0.05 -2.67 6.26
CA ARG A 45 1.07 -2.04 6.95
C ARG A 45 0.56 -1.67 8.33
N VAL A 46 0.65 -2.63 9.24
CA VAL A 46 0.59 -2.36 10.67
C VAL A 46 1.66 -1.30 10.90
N LYS A 47 1.27 -0.11 11.35
CA LYS A 47 2.25 0.92 11.63
C LYS A 47 2.99 0.49 12.89
N PRO A 48 4.29 0.81 13.05
CA PRO A 48 5.01 0.56 14.30
C PRO A 48 4.27 1.14 15.53
N SER A 49 3.53 2.24 15.36
CA SER A 49 2.65 2.81 16.38
C SER A 49 1.56 1.83 16.84
N ASP A 50 0.93 1.12 15.92
CA ASP A 50 -0.17 0.21 16.21
C ASP A 50 0.34 -1.03 16.97
N ILE A 51 1.57 -1.45 16.64
CA ILE A 51 2.29 -2.52 17.37
C ILE A 51 2.62 -2.09 18.80
N ALA A 52 3.06 -0.83 18.99
CA ALA A 52 3.37 -0.31 20.31
C ALA A 52 2.14 -0.27 21.23
N VAL A 53 0.98 0.11 20.68
CA VAL A 53 -0.30 0.09 21.40
C VAL A 53 -0.67 -1.34 21.78
N ALA A 54 -0.63 -2.28 20.82
CA ALA A 54 -0.96 -3.68 21.06
C ALA A 54 -0.07 -4.33 22.13
N ILE A 55 1.25 -4.02 22.17
CA ILE A 55 2.17 -4.54 23.19
C ILE A 55 1.84 -3.98 24.57
N SER A 56 1.42 -2.72 24.66
CA SER A 56 1.13 -2.03 25.93
C SER A 56 -0.16 -2.53 26.58
N GLU A 57 -1.09 -3.10 25.80
CA GLU A 57 -2.34 -3.69 26.28
C GLU A 57 -2.16 -5.09 26.89
N ILE A 58 -1.00 -5.74 26.69
CA ILE A 58 -0.73 -7.09 27.21
C ILE A 58 -0.40 -7.02 28.70
N LYS A 59 -1.29 -7.59 29.52
CA LYS A 59 -1.10 -7.72 30.96
C LYS A 59 0.19 -8.49 31.28
N GLY A 60 1.10 -7.85 32.03
CA GLY A 60 2.38 -8.44 32.45
C GLY A 60 3.59 -7.98 31.65
N ILE A 61 3.41 -7.19 30.58
CA ILE A 61 4.53 -6.51 29.92
C ILE A 61 4.72 -5.13 30.56
N GLY A 62 5.84 -4.96 31.26
CA GLY A 62 6.26 -3.66 31.79
C GLY A 62 6.92 -2.79 30.73
N THR A 63 7.02 -1.48 31.00
CA THR A 63 7.57 -0.46 30.07
C THR A 63 8.96 -0.81 29.52
N LYS A 64 9.83 -1.40 30.35
CA LYS A 64 11.18 -1.83 29.93
C LYS A 64 11.14 -2.92 28.86
N LYS A 65 10.36 -3.97 29.07
CA LYS A 65 10.22 -5.07 28.10
C LYS A 65 9.48 -4.63 26.84
N ALA A 66 8.47 -3.76 26.96
CA ALA A 66 7.79 -3.18 25.81
C ALA A 66 8.75 -2.38 24.92
N ALA A 67 9.63 -1.58 25.52
CA ALA A 67 10.63 -0.81 24.78
C ALA A 67 11.65 -1.70 24.05
N GLU A 68 12.12 -2.78 24.69
CA GLU A 68 13.02 -3.75 24.07
C GLU A 68 12.37 -4.46 22.87
N ILE A 69 11.10 -4.88 23.00
CA ILE A 69 10.34 -5.49 21.91
C ILE A 69 10.16 -4.49 20.76
N MET A 70 9.79 -3.24 21.06
CA MET A 70 9.65 -2.20 20.04
C MET A 70 10.97 -1.88 19.34
N ALA A 71 12.10 -1.91 20.04
CA ALA A 71 13.41 -1.74 19.42
C ALA A 71 13.76 -2.87 18.45
N ALA A 72 13.41 -4.13 18.80
CA ALA A 72 13.59 -5.27 17.90
C ALA A 72 12.68 -5.19 16.67
N VAL A 73 11.42 -4.78 16.85
CA VAL A 73 10.46 -4.56 15.76
C VAL A 73 10.94 -3.44 14.84
N ASN A 74 11.38 -2.30 15.39
CA ASN A 74 11.86 -1.17 14.59
C ASN A 74 13.07 -1.55 13.72
N LYS A 75 13.99 -2.38 14.22
CA LYS A 75 15.11 -2.90 13.41
C LYS A 75 14.66 -3.68 12.18
N LEU A 76 13.56 -4.44 12.27
CA LEU A 76 13.00 -5.17 11.12
C LEU A 76 12.32 -4.21 10.13
N TYR A 77 11.69 -3.14 10.62
CA TYR A 77 11.09 -2.11 9.75
C TYR A 77 12.13 -1.27 9.02
N GLU A 78 13.21 -0.86 9.70
CA GLU A 78 14.30 -0.07 9.11
C GLU A 78 15.15 -0.93 8.15
N GLY A 79 15.36 -2.21 8.47
CA GLY A 79 16.08 -3.17 7.62
C GLY A 79 15.39 -3.51 6.29
N GLY A 80 14.08 -3.22 6.15
CA GLY A 80 13.31 -3.41 4.92
C GLY A 80 13.49 -2.31 3.87
N THR A 81 14.22 -1.23 4.16
CA THR A 81 14.40 -0.09 3.24
C THR A 81 15.58 -0.24 2.27
N LYS A 82 16.27 -1.38 2.25
CA LYS A 82 17.32 -1.68 1.25
C LYS A 82 17.03 -2.96 0.49
N GLN A 83 16.02 -2.95 -0.37
CA GLN A 83 16.07 -3.78 -1.57
C GLN A 83 15.26 -3.17 -2.72
N CYS A 84 16.02 -2.74 -3.74
CA CYS A 84 15.65 -2.33 -5.10
C CYS A 84 15.02 -0.94 -5.29
#